data_AF-A0AAP0BKI3-F1
#
_entry.id   AF-A0AAP0BKI3-F1
#
_cell.length_a   1.000
_cell.length_b   1.000
_cell.length_c   1.000
_cell.angle_alpha   90.00
_cell.angle_beta   90.00
_cell.angle_gamma   90.00
#
_symmetry.space_group_name_H-M   'P 1'
#
loop_
_entity.id
_entity.type
_entity.pdbx_description
1 polymer ?
#
loop_
_entity_poly.entity_id
_entity_poly.type
_entity_poly.pdbx_seq_one_letter_code
_entity_poly.pdbx_strand_id
1 'polypeptide(L)' 'MARKGLIQRDKKRQKLEQKYYWIRRSYKKEISKVPSLREKWEIHNLSRSLSFCTSVR' A
#
# COMPACT_ATOMS: atom_id res chain seq x y z
N MET A 1 13.83 -26.19 -3.30
CA MET A 1 13.78 -25.41 -2.03
C MET A 1 13.88 -23.93 -2.36
N ALA A 2 12.99 -23.09 -1.81
CA ALA A 2 13.13 -21.64 -1.96
C ALA A 2 14.46 -21.19 -1.31
N ARG A 3 15.23 -20.37 -2.01
CA ARG A 3 16.49 -19.81 -1.48
C ARG A 3 16.16 -19.05 -0.17
N LYS A 4 16.93 -19.27 0.91
CA LYS A 4 16.68 -18.64 2.23
C LYS A 4 16.42 -17.12 2.14
N GLY A 5 17.10 -16.43 1.23
CA GLY A 5 16.90 -15.00 0.97
C GLY A 5 15.50 -14.64 0.44
N LEU A 6 14.87 -15.49 -0.39
CA LEU A 6 13.50 -15.26 -0.88
C LEU A 6 12.50 -15.33 0.28
N ILE A 7 12.64 -16.33 1.16
CA ILE A 7 11.78 -16.49 2.34
C ILE A 7 11.92 -15.28 3.28
N GLN A 8 13.15 -14.77 3.48
CA GLN A 8 13.38 -13.58 4.29
C GLN A 8 12.78 -12.31 3.67
N ARG A 9 12.86 -12.15 2.34
CA ARG A 9 12.21 -11.03 1.63
C ARG A 9 10.69 -11.10 1.77
N ASP A 10 10.09 -12.27 1.63
CA ASP A 10 8.64 -12.43 1.74
C ASP A 10 8.14 -12.15 3.17
N LYS A 11 8.90 -12.56 4.20
CA LYS A 11 8.61 -12.16 5.59
C LYS A 11 8.69 -10.65 5.80
N LYS A 12 9.67 -9.97 5.19
CA LYS A 12 9.79 -8.51 5.24
C LYS A 12 8.60 -7.82 4.55
N ARG A 13 8.16 -8.34 3.40
CA ARG A 13 6.97 -7.86 2.67
C ARG A 13 5.70 -7.99 3.51
N GLN A 14 5.45 -9.15 4.11
CA GLN A 14 4.28 -9.38 4.97
C GLN A 14 4.21 -8.40 6.16
N LYS A 15 5.35 -8.13 6.82
CA LYS A 15 5.40 -7.16 7.92
C LYS A 15 5.05 -5.74 7.48
N LEU A 16 5.57 -5.32 6.32
CA LEU A 16 5.27 -3.99 5.76
C LEU A 16 3.80 -3.90 5.34
N GLU A 17 3.28 -4.95 4.72
CA GLU A 17 1.88 -5.02 4.31
C GLU A 17 0.94 -4.92 5.52
N GLN A 18 1.23 -5.63 6.61
CA GLN A 18 0.48 -5.51 7.88
C GLN A 18 0.56 -4.11 8.48
N LYS A 19 1.75 -3.49 8.49
CA LYS A 19 1.95 -2.14 9.02
C LYS A 19 1.08 -1.08 8.32
N TYR A 20 0.90 -1.21 7.01
CA TYR A 20 0.18 -0.21 6.19
C TYR A 20 -1.22 -0.65 5.74
N TYR A 21 -1.67 -1.85 6.12
CA TYR A 21 -2.95 -2.43 5.68
C TYR A 21 -4.14 -1.52 6.00
N TRP A 22 -4.23 -1.05 7.25
CA TRP A 22 -5.33 -0.21 7.71
C TRP A 22 -5.38 1.13 6.99
N ILE A 23 -4.22 1.76 6.80
CA ILE A 23 -4.08 3.04 6.11
C ILE A 23 -4.56 2.93 4.65
N ARG A 24 -4.12 1.90 3.91
CA ARG A 24 -4.61 1.63 2.54
C ARG A 24 -6.12 1.41 2.50
N ARG A 25 -6.67 0.65 3.46
CA ARG A 25 -8.11 0.37 3.51
C ARG A 25 -8.92 1.63 3.78
N SER A 26 -8.44 2.50 4.67
CA SER A 26 -9.06 3.80 4.94
C SER A 26 -9.05 4.71 3.71
N TYR A 27 -7.89 4.88 3.05
CA TYR A 27 -7.80 5.68 1.83
C TYR A 27 -8.71 5.16 0.71
N LYS A 28 -8.82 3.84 0.53
CA LYS A 28 -9.77 3.26 -0.45
C LYS A 28 -11.23 3.63 -0.15
N LYS A 29 -11.61 3.70 1.13
CA LYS A 29 -12.96 4.13 1.54
C LYS A 29 -13.16 5.63 1.32
N GLU A 30 -12.14 6.45 1.58
CA GLU A 30 -12.20 7.90 1.35
C GLU A 30 -12.37 8.23 -0.13
N ILE A 31 -11.61 7.59 -1.04
CA ILE A 31 -11.75 7.78 -2.49
C ILE A 31 -13.18 7.52 -2.99
N SER A 32 -13.85 6.51 -2.41
CA SER A 32 -15.23 6.17 -2.78
C SER A 32 -16.26 7.21 -2.31
N LYS A 33 -15.96 7.99 -1.27
CA LYS A 33 -16.87 8.97 -0.68
C LYS A 33 -16.68 10.38 -1.26
N VAL A 34 -15.46 10.70 -1.67
CA VAL A 34 -15.11 12.03 -2.18
C VAL A 34 -15.78 12.26 -3.55
N PRO A 35 -16.55 13.35 -3.74
CA PRO A 35 -17.18 13.67 -5.02
C PRO A 35 -16.26 14.46 -5.95
N SER A 36 -15.27 15.19 -5.42
CA SER A 36 -14.42 16.09 -6.21
C SER A 36 -13.27 15.33 -6.91
N LEU A 37 -12.96 15.72 -8.14
CA LEU A 37 -11.88 15.09 -8.92
C LEU A 37 -10.49 15.43 -8.38
N ARG A 38 -10.29 16.66 -7.86
CA ARG A 38 -8.99 17.12 -7.34
C ARG A 38 -8.59 16.37 -6.08
N GLU A 39 -9.50 16.24 -5.12
CA GLU A 39 -9.23 15.50 -3.87
C GLU A 39 -9.02 14.00 -4.16
N LYS A 40 -9.73 13.41 -5.13
CA LYS A 40 -9.44 12.05 -5.59
C LYS A 40 -8.02 11.89 -6.11
N TRP A 41 -7.52 12.85 -6.90
CA TRP A 41 -6.15 12.84 -7.42
C TRP A 41 -5.10 12.93 -6.31
N GLU A 42 -5.33 13.78 -5.31
CA GLU A 42 -4.44 13.92 -4.16
C GLU A 42 -4.39 12.64 -3.33
N ILE A 43 -5.55 12.05 -3.00
CA ILE A 43 -5.60 10.78 -2.25
C ILE A 43 -4.98 9.63 -3.07
N HIS A 44 -5.16 9.63 -4.39
CA HIS A 44 -4.53 8.65 -5.26
C HIS A 44 -3.00 8.77 -5.27
N ASN A 45 -2.46 9.99 -5.25
CA ASN A 45 -1.02 10.24 -5.15
C ASN A 45 -0.44 9.80 -3.79
N LEU A 46 -1.15 10.10 -2.69
CA LEU A 46 -0.82 9.62 -1.34
C LEU A 46 -0.86 8.08 -1.24
N SER A 47 -1.84 7.44 -1.88
CA SER A 47 -1.93 5.98 -1.95
C SER A 47 -0.80 5.38 -2.80
N ARG A 48 -0.40 6.04 -3.90
CA ARG A 48 0.68 5.61 -4.79
C ARG A 48 2.05 5.68 -4.10
N SER A 49 2.32 6.74 -3.34
CA SER A 49 3.56 6.86 -2.57
C SER A 49 3.66 5.79 -1.48
N LEU A 50 2.56 5.53 -0.76
CA LEU A 50 2.46 4.42 0.21
C LEU A 50 2.62 3.03 -0.45
N SER A 51 2.17 2.91 -1.70
CA SER A 51 2.30 1.70 -2.49
C SER A 51 3.73 1.43 -2.92
N PHE A 52 4.50 2.46 -3.25
CA PHE A 52 5.91 2.31 -3.63
C PHE A 52 6.78 1.80 -2.47
N CYS A 53 6.45 2.17 -1.23
CA CYS A 53 7.09 1.61 -0.02
C CYS A 53 6.76 0.14 0.26
N THR A 54 5.66 -0.39 -0.31
CA THR A 54 5.18 -1.77 -0.06
C THR A 54 5.40 -2.70 -1.26
N SER A 55 5.46 -2.14 -2.47
CA SER A 55 5.64 -2.85 -3.74
C SER A 55 7.03 -2.61 -4.29
N VAL A 56 8.02 -3.36 -3.79
CA VAL A 56 9.19 -3.72 -4.60
C VAL A 56 8.93 -5.16 -5.04
N ARG A 57 8.28 -5.32 -6.20
CA ARG A 57 8.14 -6.61 -6.86
C ARG A 57 9.37 -6.85 -7.71
#